data_AF-A0A195DVF9-F1
#
_entry.id   AF-A0A195DVF9-F1
#
_cell.length_a   1.000
_cell.length_b   1.000
_cell.length_c   1.000
_cell.angle_alpha   90.00
_cell.angle_beta   90.00
_cell.angle_gamma   90.00
#
_symmetry.space_group_name_H-M   'P 1'
#
loop_
_entity.id
_entity.type
_entity.pdbx_description
1 polymer ?
#
loop_
_entity_poly.entity_id
_entity_poly.type
_entity_poly.pdbx_seq_one_letter_code
_entity_poly.pdbx_strand_id
1 'polypeptide(L)'
;EVGSIKIGNEMVFPKLFEFTTAILSLPHSSATTERIFSNLNLIKTKLRNRLHIQLCSALLHVKEILNNTEYCIWEPSQEYY
;
A
#
# COMPACT_ATOMS: atom_id res chain seq x y z
N GLU A 1 12.45 -1.08 13.30
CA GLU A 1 12.69 -2.31 12.52
C GLU A 1 12.67 -3.50 13.46
N VAL A 2 11.77 -4.47 13.26
CA VAL A 2 11.78 -5.71 14.06
C VAL A 2 12.93 -6.58 13.57
N GLY A 3 14.09 -6.46 14.22
CA GLY A 3 15.30 -7.19 13.83
C GLY A 3 15.08 -8.69 13.94
N SER A 4 15.28 -9.42 12.84
CA SER A 4 15.31 -10.88 12.86
C SER A 4 16.46 -11.35 13.75
N ILE A 5 16.15 -12.06 14.83
CA ILE A 5 17.17 -12.64 15.70
C ILE A 5 17.81 -13.80 14.96
N LYS A 6 19.09 -13.64 14.60
CA LYS A 6 19.90 -14.66 13.93
C LYS A 6 21.02 -15.11 14.86
N ILE A 7 21.25 -16.42 14.95
CA ILE A 7 22.44 -17.00 15.57
C ILE A 7 23.23 -17.66 14.44
N GLY A 8 24.39 -17.09 14.12
CA GLY A 8 25.10 -17.43 12.89
C GLY A 8 24.29 -17.05 11.65
N ASN A 9 24.16 -17.99 10.70
CA ASN A 9 23.39 -17.78 9.45
C ASN A 9 21.94 -18.29 9.53
N GLU A 10 21.52 -18.85 10.67
CA GLU A 10 20.20 -19.43 10.85
C GLU A 10 19.26 -18.46 11.59
N MET A 11 18.03 -18.36 11.11
CA MET A 11 16.98 -17.56 11.75
C MET A 11 16.46 -18.30 12.98
N VAL A 12 16.55 -17.65 14.13
CA VAL A 12 16.06 -18.20 15.38
C VAL A 12 14.56 -17.91 15.47
N PHE A 13 13.75 -18.94 15.66
CA PHE A 13 12.28 -18.88 15.76
C PHE A 13 11.57 -18.30 14.51
N PRO A 14 11.71 -18.91 13.33
CA PRO A 14 11.08 -18.42 12.09
C PRO A 14 9.55 -18.31 12.21
N LYS A 15 8.90 -19.25 12.90
CA LYS A 15 7.44 -19.23 13.12
C LYS A 15 6.99 -18.08 14.03
N LEU A 16 7.79 -17.72 15.03
CA LEU A 16 7.48 -16.60 15.93
C LEU A 16 7.66 -15.27 15.19
N PHE A 17 8.68 -15.17 14.36
CA PHE A 17 8.91 -14.01 13.51
C PHE A 17 7.77 -13.81 12.50
N GLU A 18 7.33 -14.87 11.84
CA GLU A 18 6.17 -14.84 10.94
C GLU A 18 4.89 -14.41 11.68
N PHE A 19 4.62 -15.01 12.84
CA PHE A 19 3.46 -14.68 13.66
C PHE A 19 3.44 -13.22 14.12
N THR A 20 4.57 -12.74 14.64
CA THR A 20 4.68 -11.35 15.12
C THR A 20 4.59 -10.35 13.97
N THR A 21 5.17 -10.67 12.81
CA THR A 21 5.05 -9.85 11.60
C THR A 21 3.60 -9.81 11.10
N ALA A 22 2.91 -10.95 11.11
CA ALA A 22 1.49 -11.03 10.75
C ALA A 22 0.63 -10.15 11.67
N ILE A 23 0.83 -10.22 13.00
CA ILE A 23 0.11 -9.36 13.95
C ILE A 23 0.40 -7.89 13.72
N LEU A 24 1.68 -7.53 13.51
CA LEU A 24 2.09 -6.14 13.30
C LEU A 24 1.65 -5.59 11.93
N SER A 25 1.34 -6.45 10.96
CA SER A 25 0.77 -6.06 9.66
C SER A 25 -0.73 -5.72 9.72
N LEU A 26 -1.41 -6.07 10.82
CA LEU A 26 -2.82 -5.76 10.98
C LEU A 26 -3.00 -4.25 11.16
N PRO A 27 -4.01 -3.65 10.50
CA PRO A 27 -4.32 -2.24 10.69
C PRO A 27 -4.68 -1.99 12.15
N HIS A 28 -3.93 -1.09 12.80
CA HIS A 28 -4.05 -0.77 14.23
C HIS A 28 -5.44 -0.25 14.63
N SER A 29 -6.26 0.24 13.69
CA SER A 29 -7.57 0.81 13.98
C SER A 29 -8.50 0.84 12.77
N SER A 30 -9.82 0.87 13.03
CA SER A 30 -10.86 1.12 12.03
C SER A 30 -10.69 2.46 11.32
N ALA A 31 -10.10 3.46 11.97
CA ALA A 31 -9.81 4.77 11.38
C ALA A 31 -8.93 4.67 10.11
N THR A 32 -8.04 3.68 10.04
CA THR A 32 -7.23 3.42 8.83
C THR A 32 -8.11 2.97 7.67
N THR A 33 -9.08 2.10 7.93
CA THR A 33 -10.04 1.66 6.91
C THR A 33 -10.97 2.79 6.47
N GLU A 34 -11.42 3.64 7.41
CA GLU A 34 -12.25 4.81 7.11
C GLU A 34 -11.52 5.83 6.20
N ARG A 35 -10.21 6.01 6.41
CA ARG A 35 -9.38 6.85 5.53
C ARG A 35 -9.36 6.31 4.09
N ILE A 36 -9.24 4.99 3.91
CA ILE A 36 -9.29 4.36 2.58
C ILE A 36 -10.68 4.54 1.95
N PHE A 37 -11.76 4.38 2.71
CA PHE A 37 -13.12 4.62 2.22
C PHE A 37 -13.39 6.09 1.85
N SER A 38 -12.81 7.03 2.59
CA SER A 38 -12.85 8.45 2.22
C SER A 38 -12.15 8.71 0.89
N ASN A 39 -10.96 8.12 0.68
CA ASN A 39 -10.25 8.18 -0.59
C ASN A 39 -11.05 7.53 -1.74
N LEU A 40 -11.72 6.41 -1.49
CA LEU A 40 -12.62 5.79 -2.47
C LEU A 40 -13.79 6.70 -2.84
N ASN A 41 -14.36 7.42 -1.88
CA ASN A 41 -15.44 8.36 -2.12
C ASN A 41 -14.98 9.59 -2.93
N LEU A 42 -13.71 9.99 -2.83
CA LEU A 42 -13.12 11.02 -3.71
C LEU A 42 -12.95 10.52 -5.15
N ILE A 43 -12.47 9.29 -5.33
CA ILE A 43 -12.31 8.65 -6.65
C ILE A 43 -13.68 8.44 -7.30
N LYS A 44 -14.63 7.93 -6.52
CA LYS A 44 -15.99 7.62 -6.93
C LYS A 44 -16.95 8.65 -6.34
N THR A 45 -17.04 9.80 -6.98
CA THR A 45 -18.06 10.79 -6.63
C THR A 45 -19.46 10.23 -6.91
N LYS A 46 -20.37 10.41 -5.94
CA LYS A 46 -21.75 9.89 -5.98
C LYS A 46 -22.56 10.27 -7.23
N LEU A 47 -22.16 11.33 -7.94
CA LEU A 47 -22.89 11.87 -9.08
C LEU A 47 -22.24 11.62 -10.46
N ARG A 48 -20.93 11.30 -10.57
CA ARG A 48 -20.25 11.42 -11.89
C ARG A 48 -19.27 10.33 -12.32
N ASN A 49 -18.99 9.29 -11.52
CA ASN A 49 -18.06 8.23 -11.96
C ASN A 49 -18.69 6.83 -11.94
N ARG A 50 -18.90 6.23 -13.13
CA ARG A 50 -19.21 4.80 -13.32
C ARG A 50 -17.91 3.98 -13.52
N LEU A 51 -16.88 4.29 -12.74
CA LEU A 51 -15.63 3.55 -12.81
C LEU A 51 -15.86 2.11 -12.35
N HIS A 52 -15.30 1.17 -13.10
CA HIS A 52 -15.30 -0.23 -12.72
C HIS A 52 -14.57 -0.41 -11.38
N ILE A 53 -15.03 -1.33 -10.54
CA ILE A 53 -14.47 -1.53 -9.19
C ILE A 53 -12.96 -1.84 -9.23
N GLN A 54 -12.52 -2.61 -10.23
CA GLN A 54 -11.11 -2.93 -10.44
C GLN A 54 -10.28 -1.68 -10.73
N LEU A 55 -10.83 -0.73 -11.50
CA LEU A 55 -10.15 0.52 -11.81
C LEU A 55 -10.07 1.43 -10.57
N CYS A 56 -11.12 1.47 -9.75
CA CYS A 56 -11.07 2.18 -8.47
C CYS A 56 -10.01 1.60 -7.53
N SER A 57 -9.87 0.27 -7.49
CA SER A 57 -8.83 -0.41 -6.71
C SER A 57 -7.44 -0.09 -7.24
N ALA A 58 -7.22 -0.17 -8.55
CA ALA A 58 -5.95 0.22 -9.17
C ALA A 58 -5.57 1.68 -8.84
N LEU A 59 -6.55 2.59 -8.89
CA LEU A 59 -6.31 4.01 -8.61
C LEU A 59 -5.98 4.27 -7.13
N LEU A 60 -6.59 3.54 -6.19
CA LEU A 60 -6.17 3.58 -4.79
C LEU A 60 -4.72 3.13 -4.61
N HIS A 61 -4.32 2.02 -5.24
CA HIS A 61 -2.96 1.51 -5.14
C HIS A 61 -1.95 2.50 -5.72
N VAL A 62 -2.24 3.09 -6.88
CA VAL A 62 -1.38 4.14 -7.46
C VAL A 62 -1.27 5.33 -6.51
N LYS A 63 -2.37 5.81 -5.93
CA LYS A 63 -2.34 6.91 -4.96
C LYS A 63 -1.49 6.59 -3.73
N GLU A 64 -1.56 5.37 -3.23
CA GLU A 64 -0.78 4.94 -2.07
C GLU A 64 0.71 4.83 -2.39
N ILE A 65 1.07 4.26 -3.54
CA ILE A 65 2.45 4.21 -4.03
C ILE A 65 3.00 5.63 -4.15
N LEU A 66 2.27 6.54 -4.81
CA LEU A 66 2.69 7.93 -4.98
C LEU A 66 2.89 8.66 -3.64
N ASN A 67 2.09 8.33 -2.62
CA ASN A 67 2.21 8.92 -1.29
C ASN A 67 3.42 8.38 -0.50
N ASN A 68 3.90 7.18 -0.85
CA ASN A 68 5.08 6.55 -0.24
C ASN A 68 6.38 6.85 -1.00
N THR A 69 6.30 7.36 -2.23
CA THR A 69 7.46 7.80 -3.03
C THR A 69 7.70 9.29 -2.83
N GLU A 70 8.94 9.67 -2.52
CA GLU A 70 9.32 11.08 -2.32
C GLU A 70 9.43 11.86 -3.64
N TYR A 71 9.54 11.16 -4.78
CA TYR A 71 9.66 11.76 -6.12
C TYR A 71 9.15 10.80 -7.20
N CYS A 72 8.13 11.21 -7.96
CA CYS A 72 7.85 10.63 -9.28
C CYS A 72 8.44 11.57 -10.32
N ILE A 73 9.66 11.27 -10.76
CA ILE A 73 10.26 11.96 -11.90
C ILE A 73 9.60 11.37 -13.15
N TRP A 74 8.65 12.09 -13.70
CA TRP A 74 8.14 11.77 -15.03
C TRP A 74 9.20 12.18 -16.05
N GLU A 75 9.76 11.20 -16.75
CA GLU A 75 10.61 11.45 -17.91
C GLU A 75 9.79 11.21 -19.19
N PRO A 76 9.79 12.15 -20.14
CA PRO A 76 9.14 11.94 -21.42
C PRO A 76 9.81 10.77 -22.14
N SER A 77 8.99 9.81 -22.61
CA SER A 77 9.45 8.75 -23.50
C SER A 77 10.11 9.39 -24.73
N GLN A 78 11.40 9.10 -24.94
CA GLN A 78 12.20 9.60 -26.06
C GLN A 78 11.79 8.98 -27.41
N GLU A 79 10.51 8.76 -27.64
CA GLU A 79 9.97 8.40 -28.95
C GLU A 79 9.30 9.64 -29.51
N TYR A 80 10.07 10.45 -30.25
CA TYR A 80 9.68 11.22 -31.43
C TYR A 80 10.89 12.09 -31.81
N TYR A 81 11.85 11.51 -32.55
CA TYR A 81 12.51 12.10 -33.72
C TYR A 81 13.20 10.98 -34.51
#